data_AF-A0A5J5WIX0-F1
#
_entry.id   AF-A0A5J5WIX0-F1
#
_cell.length_a   1.000
_cell.length_b   1.000
_cell.length_c   1.000
_cell.angle_alpha   90.00
_cell.angle_beta   90.00
_cell.angle_gamma   90.00
#
_symmetry.space_group_name_H-M   'P 1'
#
loop_
_entity.id
_entity.type
_entity.pdbx_description
1 polymer ?
#
loop_
_entity_poly.entity_id
_entity_poly.type
_entity_poly.pdbx_seq_one_letter_code
_entity_poly.pdbx_strand_id
1 'polypeptide(L)' 'MAEWSKAPDSSSGLREKAWVQIPLLTAFAFLQQVQLTKPLH' A
#
# COMPACT_ATOMS: atom_id res chain seq x y z
N MET A 1 0.01 -19.97 -28.33
CA MET A 1 -0.78 -18.97 -27.55
C MET A 1 -1.23 -19.51 -26.20
N ALA A 2 -0.36 -20.23 -25.47
CA ALA A 2 -0.63 -20.75 -24.12
C ALA A 2 0.57 -20.57 -23.17
N GLU A 3 1.57 -19.79 -23.59
CA GLU A 3 2.88 -19.70 -22.92
C GLU A 3 3.07 -18.34 -22.23
N TRP A 4 2.13 -17.41 -22.41
CA TRP A 4 2.22 -16.02 -21.93
C TRP A 4 1.30 -15.75 -20.73
N SER A 5 0.48 -16.71 -20.32
CA SER A 5 -0.39 -16.58 -19.14
C SER A 5 0.14 -17.31 -17.91
N LYS A 6 1.46 -17.39 -17.76
CA LYS A 6 2.06 -17.73 -16.46
C LYS A 6 2.98 -16.61 -16.01
N ALA A 7 2.36 -15.49 -15.63
CA ALA A 7 3.03 -14.62 -14.67
C ALA A 7 3.27 -15.49 -13.43
N PRO A 8 4.47 -15.49 -12.83
CA PRO A 8 4.77 -16.36 -11.71
C PRO A 8 3.72 -16.12 -10.63
N ASP A 9 2.90 -17.14 -10.37
CA ASP A 9 1.86 -17.16 -9.34
C ASP A 9 2.46 -16.86 -7.93
N SER A 10 3.79 -16.88 -7.82
CA SER A 10 4.59 -16.57 -6.64
C SER A 10 4.51 -15.12 -6.13
N SER A 11 3.88 -14.18 -6.86
CA SER A 11 3.72 -12.78 -6.39
C SER A 11 2.39 -12.52 -5.65
N SER A 12 1.43 -13.46 -5.66
CA SER A 12 0.10 -13.26 -5.06
C SER A 12 0.20 -12.78 -3.61
N GLY A 13 0.98 -13.47 -2.77
CA GLY A 13 1.14 -13.10 -1.36
C GLY A 13 1.86 -11.75 -1.15
N LEU A 14 2.67 -11.28 -2.10
CA LEU A 14 3.27 -9.95 -2.06
C LEU A 14 2.26 -8.87 -2.42
N ARG A 15 1.42 -9.14 -3.42
CA ARG A 15 0.34 -8.23 -3.83
C ARG A 15 -0.73 -8.12 -2.75
N GLU A 16 -1.15 -9.23 -2.16
CA GLU A 16 -2.12 -9.25 -1.06
C GLU A 16 -1.65 -8.42 0.15
N LYS A 17 -0.37 -8.52 0.50
CA LYS A 17 0.22 -7.68 1.55
C LYS A 17 0.32 -6.21 1.14
N ALA A 18 0.70 -5.92 -0.11
CA ALA A 18 0.78 -4.56 -0.61
C ALA A 18 -0.59 -3.86 -0.58
N TRP A 19 -1.68 -4.56 -0.89
CA TRP A 19 -3.04 -4.01 -0.83
C TRP A 19 -3.48 -3.61 0.59
N VAL A 20 -2.90 -4.22 1.63
CA VAL A 20 -3.16 -3.84 3.03
C VAL A 20 -2.16 -2.80 3.52
N GLN A 21 -0.88 -2.94 3.15
CA GLN A 21 0.19 -2.04 3.58
C GLN A 21 0.07 -0.64 2.96
N ILE A 22 -0.28 -0.53 1.68
CA ILE A 22 -0.36 0.77 1.00
C ILE A 22 -1.43 1.67 1.65
N PRO A 23 -2.70 1.23 1.82
CA PRO A 23 -3.71 2.04 2.49
C PRO A 23 -3.34 2.41 3.93
N LEU A 24 -2.71 1.48 4.68
CA LEU A 24 -2.29 1.72 6.06
C LEU A 24 -1.20 2.80 6.15
N LEU A 25 -0.19 2.73 5.28
CA LEU A 25 0.88 3.72 5.21
C LEU A 25 0.35 5.09 4.78
N THR A 26 -0.57 5.12 3.82
CA THR A 26 -1.23 6.37 3.39
C THR A 26 -2.05 6.98 4.52
N ALA A 27 -2.82 6.18 5.26
CA ALA A 27 -3.61 6.67 6.39
C ALA A 27 -2.72 7.24 7.51
N PHE A 28 -1.63 6.54 7.84
CA PHE A 28 -0.67 7.00 8.85
C PHE A 28 0.01 8.31 8.43
N ALA A 29 0.53 8.38 7.20
CA ALA A 29 1.15 9.59 6.67
C ALA A 29 0.17 10.77 6.67
N PHE A 30 -1.09 10.55 6.26
CA PHE A 30 -2.12 11.57 6.27
C PHE A 30 -2.40 12.08 7.70
N LEU A 31 -2.56 11.18 8.67
CA LEU A 31 -2.75 11.55 10.07
C LEU A 31 -1.55 12.35 10.61
N GLN A 32 -0.32 11.97 10.25
CA GLN A 32 0.86 12.74 10.64
C GLN A 32 0.87 14.15 10.04
N GLN A 33 0.51 14.30 8.76
CA GLN A 33 0.39 15.62 8.13
C GLN A 33 -0.68 16.48 8.82
N VAL A 34 -1.81 15.88 9.22
CA VAL A 34 -2.88 16.58 9.96
C VAL A 34 -2.42 16.99 11.36
N GLN A 35 -1.59 16.22 12.04
CA GLN A 35 -1.04 16.61 13.35
C GLN A 35 0.04 17.69 13.22
N LEU A 36 0.90 17.59 12.20
CA LEU A 36 2.01 18.52 11.98
C LEU A 36 1.54 19.92 11.53
N THR A 37 0.38 19.99 10.88
CA THR A 37 -0.21 21.25 10.39
C THR A 37 -1.17 21.91 11.38
N LYS A 38 -1.38 21.33 12.57
CA LYS A 38 -2.15 21.98 13.63
C LYS A 38 -1.32 23.15 14.19
N PRO A 39 -1.81 24.40 14.11
CA PRO A 39 -1.13 25.51 14.75
C PRO A 39 -1.13 25.28 16.27
N LEU A 40 0.06 25.36 16.89
CA LEU A 40 0.16 25.50 18.34
C LEU A 40 -0.51 26.83 18.71
N HIS A 41 -1.59 26.74 19.48
CA HIS A 41 -2.36 27.88 19.94
C HIS A 41 -1.83 28.40 21.27
#